data_AF-A0A6B0Y2M1-F1
#
_entry.id   AF-A0A6B0Y2M1-F1
#
_cell.length_a   1.000
_cell.length_b   1.000
_cell.length_c   1.000
_cell.angle_alpha   90.00
_cell.angle_beta   90.00
_cell.angle_gamma   90.00
#
_symmetry.space_group_name_H-M   'P 1'
#
loop_
_entity.id
_entity.type
_entity.pdbx_description
1 polymer ?
#
loop_
_entity_poly.entity_id
_entity_poly.type
_entity_poly.pdbx_seq_one_letter_code
_entity_poly.pdbx_strand_id
1 'polypeptide(L)'
;MPGVTLAAWEIGHINEHAGVPNLPERAGHKACVAVELSGPGEVDRLYVELNAKGVAFERPPANYIWNARCAYFYDPDGTVWELYAWLDGGPGDYHDPEKHARTGE
;
A
#
# COMPACT_ATOMS: atom_id res chain seq x y z
N MET A 1 -1.67 27.73 -0.45
CA MET A 1 -0.62 27.10 -1.28
C MET A 1 -1.32 26.05 -2.14
N PRO A 2 -1.06 25.96 -3.45
CA PRO A 2 -1.60 24.85 -4.23
C PRO A 2 -1.07 23.55 -3.64
N GLY A 3 -1.97 22.63 -3.28
CA GLY A 3 -1.59 21.31 -2.77
C GLY A 3 -1.00 20.44 -3.87
N VAL A 4 -0.49 19.27 -3.48
CA VAL A 4 -0.12 18.21 -4.43
C VAL A 4 -1.32 17.30 -4.66
N THR A 5 -1.56 16.89 -5.91
CA THR A 5 -2.55 15.87 -6.26
C THR A 5 -1.81 14.61 -6.68
N LEU A 6 -2.12 13.48 -6.05
CA LEU A 6 -1.74 12.15 -6.53
C LEU A 6 -2.87 11.60 -7.40
N ALA A 7 -2.55 11.13 -8.61
CA ALA A 7 -3.49 10.48 -9.51
C ALA A 7 -2.87 9.20 -10.08
N ALA A 8 -3.64 8.11 -10.05
CA ALA A 8 -3.31 6.84 -10.69
C ALA A 8 -4.22 6.69 -11.92
N TRP A 9 -3.61 6.42 -13.07
CA TRP A 9 -4.28 6.29 -14.37
C TRP A 9 -3.99 4.92 -14.95
N GLU A 10 -4.96 4.36 -15.68
CA GLU A 10 -4.78 3.09 -16.38
C GLU A 10 -3.74 3.24 -17.48
N ILE A 11 -2.68 2.41 -17.42
CA ILE A 11 -1.49 2.58 -18.26
C ILE A 11 -1.81 2.35 -19.75
N GLY A 12 -2.81 1.53 -20.08
CA GLY A 12 -3.30 1.34 -21.44
C GLY A 12 -3.85 2.63 -22.05
N HIS A 13 -4.69 3.36 -21.32
CA HIS A 13 -5.25 4.63 -21.75
C HIS A 13 -4.17 5.69 -21.96
N ILE A 14 -3.19 5.76 -21.08
CA ILE A 14 -2.06 6.68 -21.23
C ILE A 14 -1.15 6.26 -22.40
N ASN A 15 -0.96 4.96 -22.61
CA ASN A 15 -0.24 4.46 -23.79
C ASN A 15 -0.94 4.87 -25.09
N GLU A 16 -2.25 4.64 -25.19
CA GLU A 16 -3.04 4.96 -26.37
C GLU A 16 -2.99 6.46 -26.73
N HIS A 17 -3.10 7.34 -25.73
CA HIS A 17 -3.27 8.77 -25.99
C HIS A 17 -1.99 9.61 -25.86
N ALA A 18 -0.97 9.13 -25.14
CA ALA A 18 0.26 9.87 -24.89
C ALA A 18 1.54 9.09 -25.27
N GLY A 19 1.43 7.84 -25.71
CA GLY A 19 2.56 7.03 -26.16
C GLY A 19 3.51 6.58 -25.04
N VAL A 20 3.10 6.69 -23.77
CA VAL A 20 3.87 6.15 -22.64
C VAL A 20 3.92 4.63 -22.78
N PRO A 21 5.09 3.97 -22.76
CA PRO A 21 5.16 2.54 -22.98
C PRO A 21 4.40 1.73 -21.92
N ASN A 22 3.41 0.94 -22.36
CA ASN A 22 2.82 -0.13 -21.55
C ASN A 22 3.69 -1.39 -21.72
N LEU A 23 4.75 -1.49 -20.93
CA LEU A 23 5.67 -2.62 -20.96
C LEU A 23 5.30 -3.59 -19.83
N PRO A 24 5.32 -4.92 -20.07
CA PRO A 24 5.15 -5.90 -19.01
C PRO A 24 6.25 -5.74 -17.94
N GLU A 25 5.94 -6.18 -16.72
CA GLU A 25 6.75 -5.99 -15.52
C GLU A 25 8.26 -6.10 -15.80
N ARG A 26 8.97 -4.98 -15.62
CA ARG A 26 10.42 -5.04 -15.39
C ARG A 26 10.60 -5.73 -14.05
N ALA A 27 11.44 -6.76 -13.98
CA ALA A 27 11.75 -7.45 -12.74
C ALA A 27 12.08 -6.44 -11.61
N GLY A 28 11.15 -6.30 -10.65
CA GLY A 28 11.27 -5.43 -9.49
C GLY A 28 10.50 -4.10 -9.60
N HIS A 29 9.55 -3.89 -8.68
CA HIS A 29 8.84 -2.62 -8.51
C HIS A 29 9.77 -1.58 -7.87
N LYS A 30 9.74 -0.35 -8.39
CA LYS A 30 10.63 0.75 -7.94
C LYS A 30 9.95 1.75 -7.01
N ALA A 31 8.63 1.62 -6.82
CA ALA A 31 7.83 2.51 -5.99
C ALA A 31 6.62 1.76 -5.41
N CYS A 32 6.14 2.24 -4.25
CA CYS A 32 4.93 1.80 -3.58
C CYS A 32 4.07 3.02 -3.27
N VAL A 33 2.77 2.94 -3.57
CA VAL A 33 1.80 3.97 -3.21
C VAL A 33 1.15 3.60 -1.88
N ALA A 34 1.44 4.36 -0.83
CA ALA A 34 0.93 4.12 0.51
C ALA A 34 -0.23 5.06 0.86
N VAL A 35 -1.33 4.48 1.35
CA VAL A 35 -2.52 5.19 1.81
C VAL A 35 -2.65 5.02 3.32
N GLU A 36 -2.47 6.11 4.04
CA GLU A 36 -2.66 6.14 5.50
C GLU A 36 -4.15 6.13 5.83
N LEU A 37 -4.54 5.23 6.73
CA LEU A 37 -5.88 5.09 7.27
C LEU A 37 -5.92 5.58 8.73
N SER A 38 -7.13 5.87 9.23
CA SER A 38 -7.32 6.45 10.56
C SER A 38 -6.97 5.52 11.72
N GLY A 39 -6.84 4.21 11.48
CA GLY A 39 -6.42 3.27 12.51
C GLY A 39 -6.33 1.81 12.04
N PRO A 40 -5.71 0.93 12.83
CA PRO A 40 -5.47 -0.46 12.45
C PRO A 40 -6.74 -1.23 12.06
N GLY A 41 -7.85 -1.00 12.77
CA GLY A 41 -9.13 -1.64 12.45
C GLY A 41 -9.70 -1.27 11.07
N GLU A 42 -9.36 -0.09 10.53
CA GLU A 42 -9.75 0.28 9.17
C GLU A 42 -8.98 -0.50 8.11
N VAL A 43 -7.73 -0.90 8.40
CA VAL A 43 -6.94 -1.78 7.52
C VAL A 43 -7.64 -3.13 7.38
N ASP A 44 -8.10 -3.71 8.49
CA ASP A 44 -8.84 -4.98 8.48
C ASP A 44 -10.19 -4.86 7.76
N ARG A 45 -10.93 -3.79 8.06
CA ARG A 45 -12.24 -3.54 7.44
C ARG A 45 -12.12 -3.41 5.92
N LEU A 46 -11.18 -2.60 5.44
CA LEU A 46 -10.97 -2.39 4.01
C LEU A 46 -10.37 -3.63 3.33
N TYR A 47 -9.51 -4.39 4.02
CA TYR A 47 -9.02 -5.67 3.50
C TYR A 47 -10.20 -6.60 3.16
N VAL A 48 -11.14 -6.79 4.09
CA VAL A 48 -12.31 -7.65 3.85
C VAL A 48 -13.18 -7.10 2.72
N GLU A 49 -13.47 -5.79 2.74
CA GLU A 49 -14.31 -5.13 1.74
C GLU A 49 -13.72 -5.23 0.33
N LEU A 50 -12.43 -4.98 0.18
CA LEU A 50 -11.75 -4.98 -1.12
C LEU A 50 -11.50 -6.39 -1.63
N ASN A 51 -11.20 -7.35 -0.75
CA ASN A 51 -11.08 -8.76 -1.13
C ASN A 51 -12.42 -9.29 -1.67
N ALA A 52 -13.54 -8.93 -1.03
CA ALA A 52 -14.89 -9.24 -1.54
C ALA A 52 -15.21 -8.60 -2.90
N LYS A 53 -14.50 -7.53 -3.27
CA LYS A 53 -14.58 -6.86 -4.58
C LYS A 53 -13.57 -7.39 -5.61
N GLY A 54 -12.77 -8.39 -5.24
CA GLY A 54 -11.80 -9.05 -6.14
C GLY A 54 -10.38 -8.51 -6.08
N VAL A 55 -10.04 -7.65 -5.12
CA VAL A 55 -8.63 -7.23 -4.92
C VAL A 55 -7.83 -8.38 -4.35
N ALA A 56 -6.79 -8.79 -5.07
CA ALA A 56 -5.87 -9.84 -4.64
C ALA A 56 -4.75 -9.25 -3.78
N PHE A 57 -4.90 -9.35 -2.47
CA PHE A 57 -3.83 -9.00 -1.53
C PHE A 57 -2.75 -10.08 -1.48
N GLU A 58 -1.50 -9.66 -1.32
CA GLU A 58 -0.36 -10.54 -1.16
C GLU A 58 -0.50 -11.44 0.07
N ARG A 59 -0.98 -10.85 1.17
CA ARG A 59 -1.17 -11.51 2.47
C ARG A 59 -2.28 -10.83 3.27
N PRO A 60 -2.87 -11.51 4.27
CA PRO A 60 -3.73 -10.87 5.26
C PRO A 60 -3.00 -9.73 6.01
N PRO A 61 -3.72 -8.74 6.55
CA PRO A 61 -3.10 -7.61 7.25
C PRO A 61 -2.29 -8.06 8.47
N ALA A 62 -1.10 -7.50 8.63
CA ALA A 62 -0.18 -7.82 9.71
C ALA A 62 0.43 -6.57 10.32
N ASN A 63 0.88 -6.68 11.57
CA ASN A 63 1.71 -5.67 12.20
C ASN A 63 3.15 -5.90 11.78
N TYR A 64 3.80 -4.84 11.29
CA TYR A 64 5.18 -4.90 10.84
C TYR A 64 6.13 -4.20 11.82
N ILE A 65 7.42 -4.52 11.71
CA ILE A 65 8.50 -4.02 12.59
C ILE A 65 8.64 -2.49 12.60
N TRP A 66 7.92 -1.78 11.76
CA TRP A 66 8.01 -0.34 11.63
C TRP A 66 6.77 0.38 12.19
N ASN A 67 6.15 -0.23 13.19
CA ASN A 67 5.04 0.30 13.97
C ASN A 67 3.75 0.59 13.19
N ALA A 68 3.46 -0.23 12.17
CA ALA A 68 2.24 -0.08 11.38
C ALA A 68 1.55 -1.42 11.15
N ARG A 69 0.22 -1.39 11.09
CA ARG A 69 -0.59 -2.46 10.52
C ARG A 69 -0.73 -2.21 9.02
N CYS A 70 -0.30 -3.15 8.19
CA CYS A 70 -0.24 -2.97 6.74
C CYS A 70 -0.89 -4.12 5.98
N ALA A 71 -1.40 -3.82 4.78
CA ALA A 71 -1.84 -4.78 3.77
C ALA A 71 -1.38 -4.31 2.39
N TYR A 72 -0.86 -5.23 1.58
CA TYR A 72 -0.26 -4.94 0.27
C TYR A 72 -0.98 -5.69 -0.85
N PHE A 73 -1.12 -5.04 -2.01
CA PHE A 73 -1.68 -5.63 -3.22
C PHE A 73 -1.09 -4.97 -4.47
N TYR A 74 -1.30 -5.60 -5.62
CA TYR A 74 -0.98 -5.05 -6.93
C TYR A 74 -2.24 -4.58 -7.64
N ASP A 75 -2.15 -3.47 -8.37
CA ASP A 75 -3.14 -3.14 -9.38
C ASP A 75 -2.83 -3.87 -10.71
N PRO A 76 -3.74 -3.85 -11.70
CA PRO A 76 -3.52 -4.53 -12.99
C PRO A 76 -2.30 -4.03 -13.77
N ASP A 77 -1.77 -2.86 -13.44
CA ASP A 77 -0.61 -2.26 -14.11
C ASP A 77 0.71 -2.59 -13.37
N GLY A 78 0.64 -3.40 -12.30
CA GLY A 78 1.79 -3.85 -11.52
C GLY A 78 2.29 -2.82 -10.50
N THR A 79 1.49 -1.82 -10.16
CA THR A 79 1.82 -0.87 -9.09
C THR A 79 1.62 -1.54 -7.73
N VAL A 80 2.62 -1.41 -6.84
CA VAL A 80 2.46 -1.83 -5.43
C VAL A 80 1.64 -0.79 -4.70
N TRP A 81 0.56 -1.23 -4.05
CA TRP A 81 -0.26 -0.42 -3.15
C TRP A 81 -0.16 -0.93 -1.72
N GLU A 82 -0.12 0.01 -0.78
CA GLU A 82 -0.16 -0.24 0.66
C GLU A 82 -1.36 0.47 1.27
N LEU A 83 -2.17 -0.28 2.03
CA LEU A 83 -3.03 0.28 3.05
C LEU A 83 -2.32 0.15 4.38
N TYR A 84 -2.16 1.25 5.10
CA TYR A 84 -1.52 1.19 6.42
C TYR A 84 -2.18 2.11 7.43
N ALA A 85 -2.02 1.76 8.69
CA ALA A 85 -2.28 2.66 9.80
C ALA A 85 -1.21 2.47 10.86
N TRP A 86 -0.83 3.57 11.51
CA TRP A 86 0.07 3.53 12.64
C TRP A 86 -0.55 2.76 13.81
N LEU A 87 0.30 1.97 14.48
CA LEU A 87 -0.02 1.39 15.78
C LEU A 87 0.20 2.45 16.87
N ASP A 88 0.00 2.06 18.13
CA ASP A 88 0.33 2.90 19.28
C ASP A 88 1.79 3.37 19.21
N GLY A 89 2.03 4.65 19.48
CA GLY A 89 3.34 5.30 19.31
C GLY A 89 3.47 6.12 18.02
N GLY A 90 2.63 5.86 17.01
CA GLY A 90 2.51 6.72 15.83
C GLY A 90 3.72 6.71 14.88
N PRO A 91 3.78 7.64 13.91
CA PRO A 91 4.82 7.71 12.88
C PRO A 91 6.25 7.95 13.41
N GLY A 92 6.38 8.55 14.61
CA GLY A 92 7.68 8.86 15.20
C GLY A 92 8.50 7.63 15.59
N ASP A 93 7.88 6.45 15.59
CA ASP A 93 8.45 5.20 16.08
C ASP A 93 8.93 4.24 14.97
N TYR A 94 8.87 4.65 13.70
CA TYR A 94 9.27 3.83 12.54
C TYR A 94 10.80 3.59 12.47
N HIS A 95 11.62 4.49 13.01
CA HIS A 95 13.08 4.48 12.84
C HIS A 95 13.82 3.45 13.72
N ASP A 96 13.15 2.82 14.69
CA ASP A 96 13.74 1.80 15.56
C ASP A 96 12.99 0.45 15.40
N PRO A 97 13.27 -0.28 14.32
CA PRO A 97 12.56 -1.53 14.04
C PRO A 97 12.82 -2.63 15.07
N GLU A 98 13.92 -2.56 15.81
CA GLU A 98 14.23 -3.54 16.87
C GLU A 98 13.29 -3.40 18.08
N LYS A 99 12.78 -2.18 18.32
CA LYS A 99 11.77 -1.91 19.36
C LYS A 99 10.48 -2.72 19.14
N HIS A 100 10.09 -2.92 17.88
CA HIS A 100 8.81 -3.53 17.49
C HIS A 100 8.91 -4.98 17.04
N ALA A 101 10.12 -5.55 16.99
CA ALA A 101 10.36 -6.91 16.53
C ALA A 101 9.81 -8.01 17.46
N ARG A 102 9.09 -7.66 18.55
CA ARG A 102 8.60 -8.58 19.58
C ARG A 102 7.17 -8.27 20.00
N THR A 103 6.19 -8.59 19.16
CA THR A 103 4.78 -8.70 19.56
C THR A 103 4.12 -9.78 18.71
N GLY A 104 4.39 -11.04 19.07
CA GLY A 104 3.75 -12.23 18.53
C GLY A 104 3.69 -13.30 19.61
N GLU A 105 2.68 -13.19 20.49
CA GLU A 105 2.10 -14.33 21.21
C GLU A 105 0.82 -14.76 20.49
#